data_AF-A0A4S4G0Y3-F1
#
_entry.id   AF-A0A4S4G0Y3-F1
#
_cell.length_a   1.000
_cell.length_b   1.000
_cell.length_c   1.000
_cell.angle_alpha   90.00
_cell.angle_beta   90.00
_cell.angle_gamma   90.00
#
_symmetry.space_group_name_H-M   'P 1'
#
loop_
_entity.id
_entity.type
_entity.pdbx_description
1 polymer ?
#
loop_
_entity_poly.entity_id
_entity_poly.type
_entity_poly.pdbx_seq_one_letter_code
_entity_poly.pdbx_strand_id
1 'polypeptide(L)'
;MVHAVPRKLDQPKKIELPCNPYAQGDSRHEAWGQSLLWEKLTADYLRVSVPELGDLDYLLYLTARRDAYIAALMRTPEGVDYLNEAARLATTEPDREASRALFGGRTVDGR
;
A
#
# COMPACT_ATOMS: atom_id res chain seq x y z
N MET A 1 -18.14 19.98 -24.41
CA MET A 1 -18.06 20.74 -23.15
C MET A 1 -17.65 19.74 -22.07
N VAL A 2 -16.37 19.65 -21.74
CA VAL A 2 -15.84 18.67 -20.77
C VAL A 2 -15.56 19.44 -19.49
N HIS A 3 -16.27 19.12 -18.42
CA HIS A 3 -16.04 19.72 -17.11
C HIS A 3 -14.66 19.27 -16.61
N ALA A 4 -13.69 20.19 -16.60
CA ALA A 4 -12.45 20.00 -15.87
C ALA A 4 -12.80 20.06 -14.37
N VAL A 5 -12.80 18.91 -13.70
CA VAL A 5 -12.80 18.85 -12.24
C VAL A 5 -11.45 19.43 -11.79
N PRO A 6 -11.38 20.54 -11.05
CA PRO A 6 -10.12 20.98 -10.50
C PRO A 6 -9.65 19.92 -9.50
N ARG A 7 -8.57 19.21 -9.86
CA ARG A 7 -7.79 18.41 -8.92
C ARG A 7 -7.39 19.40 -7.83
N LYS A 8 -7.94 19.26 -6.61
CA LYS A 8 -7.39 19.96 -5.45
C LYS A 8 -5.96 19.45 -5.32
N LEU A 9 -5.01 20.20 -5.88
CA LEU A 9 -3.62 20.11 -5.48
C LEU A 9 -3.67 20.40 -3.98
N ASP A 10 -3.30 19.40 -3.20
CA ASP A 10 -3.14 19.50 -1.76
C ASP A 10 -2.39 20.82 -1.49
N GLN A 11 -2.94 21.69 -0.64
CA GLN A 11 -2.36 23.01 -0.42
C GLN A 11 -0.87 22.85 -0.10
N PRO A 12 0.03 23.70 -0.64
CA PRO A 12 1.45 23.53 -0.40
C PRO A 12 1.69 23.64 1.10
N LYS A 13 1.93 22.51 1.76
CA LYS A 13 2.32 22.49 3.16
C LYS A 13 3.61 23.30 3.23
N LYS A 14 3.62 24.34 4.07
CA LYS A 14 4.83 25.10 4.37
C LYS A 14 5.92 24.07 4.71
N ILE A 15 7.04 24.11 3.97
CA ILE A 15 8.14 23.19 4.21
C ILE A 15 8.75 23.59 5.55
N GLU A 16 8.48 22.81 6.58
CA GLU A 16 9.07 22.94 7.90
C GLU A 16 10.18 21.90 8.03
N LEU A 17 11.42 22.37 8.07
CA LEU A 17 12.56 21.51 8.31
C LEU A 17 12.68 21.27 9.83
N PRO A 18 12.72 20.01 10.29
CA PRO A 18 13.02 19.73 11.68
C PRO A 18 14.37 20.35 12.05
N CYS A 19 14.37 21.25 13.02
CA CYS A 19 15.57 21.81 13.63
C CYS A 19 15.48 21.61 15.14
N ASN A 20 16.29 20.72 15.70
CA ASN A 20 16.39 20.54 17.15
C ASN A 20 17.76 21.03 17.65
N PRO A 21 17.89 22.30 18.04
CA PRO A 21 19.14 22.84 18.58
C PRO A 21 19.44 22.39 20.03
N TYR A 22 18.54 21.63 20.68
CA TYR A 22 18.61 21.27 22.10
C TYR A 22 18.32 19.79 22.38
N ALA A 23 18.69 18.87 21.49
CA ALA A 23 18.42 17.44 21.70
C ALA A 23 19.16 16.88 22.93
N GLN A 24 18.58 17.06 24.13
CA GLN A 24 18.81 16.30 25.34
C GLN A 24 17.49 15.60 25.66
N GLY A 25 17.57 14.27 25.83
CA GLY A 25 16.44 13.37 25.67
C GLY A 25 15.25 13.64 26.60
N ASP A 26 14.05 13.66 26.01
CA ASP A 26 12.93 12.82 26.45
C ASP A 26 12.07 12.52 25.21
N SER A 27 12.03 11.25 24.82
CA SER A 27 11.59 10.81 23.50
C SER A 27 10.08 10.55 23.47
N ARG A 28 9.29 11.62 23.35
CA ARG A 28 7.97 11.54 22.72
C ARG A 28 8.13 11.84 21.24
N HIS A 29 8.24 10.78 20.45
CA HIS A 29 8.45 10.88 19.00
C HIS A 29 7.14 11.27 18.31
N GLU A 30 6.95 12.55 18.02
CA GLU A 30 6.07 12.93 16.92
C GLU A 30 6.80 12.59 15.61
N ALA A 31 6.33 11.56 14.91
CA ALA A 31 6.95 11.10 13.69
C ALA A 31 6.72 12.11 12.56
N TRP A 32 7.79 12.62 11.97
CA TRP A 32 7.72 13.48 10.78
C TRP A 32 7.19 12.69 9.59
N GLY A 33 6.10 13.18 8.99
CA GLY A 33 5.50 12.58 7.80
C GLY A 33 6.31 12.87 6.54
N GLN A 34 6.59 11.85 5.73
CA GLN A 34 7.22 12.03 4.42
C GLN A 34 6.15 12.35 3.37
N SER A 35 6.23 13.55 2.77
CA SER A 35 5.23 14.01 1.78
C SER A 35 5.30 13.28 0.44
N LEU A 36 6.42 12.60 0.14
CA LEU A 36 6.68 11.92 -1.14
C LEU A 36 6.80 10.39 -0.99
N LEU A 37 6.15 9.82 0.03
CA LEU A 37 6.33 8.41 0.37
C LEU A 37 5.99 7.49 -0.82
N TRP A 38 4.93 7.80 -1.56
CA TRP A 38 4.48 6.98 -2.70
C TRP A 38 5.41 7.09 -3.90
N GLU A 39 5.84 8.30 -4.21
CA GLU A 39 6.78 8.59 -5.30
C GLU A 39 8.12 7.93 -5.01
N LYS A 40 8.62 8.06 -3.78
CA LYS A 40 9.89 7.46 -3.37
C LYS A 40 9.83 5.93 -3.40
N LEU A 41 8.76 5.34 -2.84
CA LEU A 41 8.54 3.89 -2.86
C LEU A 41 8.55 3.33 -4.28
N THR A 42 7.85 3.99 -5.20
CA THR A 42 7.73 3.54 -6.60
C THR A 42 9.04 3.75 -7.37
N ALA A 43 9.71 4.89 -7.16
CA ALA A 43 11.01 5.19 -7.75
C ALA A 43 12.07 4.16 -7.32
N ASP A 44 12.10 3.79 -6.04
CA ASP A 44 13.03 2.78 -5.50
C ASP A 44 12.76 1.39 -6.08
N TYR A 45 11.48 1.03 -6.28
CA TYR A 45 11.10 -0.23 -6.91
C TYR A 45 11.56 -0.29 -8.38
N LEU A 46 11.34 0.78 -9.15
CA LEU A 46 11.73 0.87 -10.55
C LEU A 46 13.22 1.18 -10.78
N ARG A 47 13.94 1.56 -9.71
CA ARG A 47 15.35 2.02 -9.75
C ARG A 47 15.55 3.24 -10.66
N VAL A 48 14.63 4.19 -10.57
CA VAL A 48 14.68 5.49 -11.26
C VAL A 48 14.67 6.62 -10.24
N SER A 49 15.00 7.82 -10.67
CA SER A 49 14.84 9.03 -9.85
C SER A 49 13.37 9.46 -9.79
N VAL A 50 13.00 10.27 -8.78
CA VAL A 50 11.64 10.81 -8.66
C VAL A 50 11.24 11.71 -9.85
N PRO A 51 12.13 12.54 -10.42
CA PRO A 51 11.83 13.26 -11.66
C PRO A 51 11.51 12.33 -12.83
N GLU A 52 12.33 11.30 -13.08
CA GLU A 52 12.08 10.31 -14.14
C GLU A 52 10.77 9.55 -13.89
N LEU A 53 10.41 9.31 -12.63
CA LEU A 53 9.11 8.74 -12.28
C LEU A 53 7.95 9.66 -12.72
N GLY A 54 8.14 10.98 -12.63
CA GLY A 54 7.16 11.98 -13.06
C GLY A 54 6.92 12.02 -14.57
N ASP A 55 7.85 11.47 -15.36
CA ASP A 55 7.74 11.38 -16.82
C ASP A 55 7.02 10.10 -17.29
N LEU A 56 6.69 9.16 -16.39
CA LEU A 56 5.93 7.97 -16.74
C LEU A 56 4.49 8.30 -17.13
N ASP A 57 3.95 7.49 -18.05
CA ASP A 57 2.50 7.44 -18.27
C ASP A 57 1.78 7.15 -16.95
N TYR A 58 0.63 7.81 -16.74
CA TYR A 58 -0.08 7.75 -15.49
C TYR A 58 -0.56 6.33 -15.14
N LEU A 59 -0.99 5.52 -16.13
CA LEU A 59 -1.39 4.14 -15.90
C LEU A 59 -0.18 3.26 -15.56
N LEU A 60 0.97 3.53 -16.18
CA LEU A 60 2.22 2.84 -15.85
C LEU A 60 2.68 3.17 -14.43
N TYR A 61 2.63 4.45 -14.03
CA TYR A 61 2.90 4.87 -12.65
C TYR A 61 1.98 4.17 -11.66
N LEU A 62 0.66 4.15 -11.90
CA LEU A 62 -0.30 3.49 -10.99
C LEU A 62 -0.05 1.99 -10.86
N THR A 63 0.29 1.33 -11.97
CA THR A 63 0.63 -0.09 -12.01
C THR A 63 1.90 -0.36 -11.21
N ALA A 64 2.98 0.37 -11.51
CA ALA A 64 4.25 0.24 -10.80
C ALA A 64 4.13 0.55 -9.31
N ARG A 65 3.31 1.56 -8.93
CA ARG A 65 3.07 1.90 -7.53
C ARG A 65 2.39 0.76 -6.77
N ARG A 66 1.42 0.08 -7.39
CA ARG A 66 0.77 -1.09 -6.80
C ARG A 66 1.79 -2.21 -6.57
N ASP A 67 2.59 -2.51 -7.58
CA ASP A 67 3.60 -3.57 -7.50
C ASP A 67 4.67 -3.24 -6.46
N ALA A 68 5.10 -1.98 -6.38
CA ALA A 68 6.04 -1.49 -5.38
C ALA A 68 5.49 -1.65 -3.95
N TYR A 69 4.20 -1.36 -3.74
CA TYR A 69 3.55 -1.54 -2.45
C TYR A 69 3.47 -3.01 -2.04
N ILE A 70 3.07 -3.90 -2.95
CA ILE A 70 3.05 -5.35 -2.71
C ILE A 70 4.46 -5.86 -2.41
N ALA A 71 5.45 -5.46 -3.21
CA ALA A 71 6.85 -5.86 -3.02
C ALA A 71 7.43 -5.35 -1.69
N ALA A 72 6.97 -4.21 -1.18
CA ALA A 72 7.35 -3.72 0.13
C ALA A 72 6.76 -4.57 1.26
N LEU A 73 5.47 -4.92 1.17
CA LEU A 73 4.80 -5.78 2.14
C LEU A 73 5.38 -7.20 2.17
N MET A 74 5.79 -7.75 1.02
CA MET A 74 6.42 -9.08 0.96
C MET A 74 7.78 -9.18 1.69
N ARG A 75 8.38 -8.05 2.11
CA ARG A 75 9.68 -8.06 2.80
C ARG A 75 9.57 -8.39 4.29
N THR A 76 8.37 -8.38 4.87
CA THR A 76 8.17 -8.66 6.29
C THR A 76 7.12 -9.75 6.50
N PRO A 77 7.23 -10.57 7.54
CA PRO A 77 6.21 -11.57 7.88
C PRO A 77 4.81 -10.95 8.05
N GLU A 78 4.73 -9.82 8.74
CA GLU A 78 3.46 -9.13 9.01
C GLU A 78 2.82 -8.58 7.73
N GLY A 79 3.66 -8.15 6.78
CA GLY A 79 3.18 -7.68 5.48
C GLY A 79 2.69 -8.82 4.60
N VAL A 80 3.33 -9.99 4.65
CA VAL A 80 2.84 -11.21 3.99
C VAL A 80 1.50 -11.65 4.58
N ASP A 81 1.36 -11.65 5.91
CA ASP A 81 0.10 -11.97 6.59
C ASP A 81 -1.02 -11.02 6.18
N TYR A 82 -0.73 -9.72 6.09
CA TYR A 82 -1.65 -8.72 5.58
C TYR A 82 -2.09 -9.02 4.14
N LEU A 83 -1.17 -9.38 3.25
CA LEU A 83 -1.50 -9.70 1.85
C LEU A 83 -2.37 -10.96 1.75
N ASN A 84 -2.10 -11.99 2.56
CA ASN A 84 -2.90 -13.21 2.62
C ASN A 84 -4.34 -12.91 3.09
N GLU A 85 -4.48 -12.09 4.12
CA GLU A 85 -5.78 -11.63 4.62
C GLU A 85 -6.54 -10.84 3.54
N ALA A 86 -5.88 -9.89 2.88
CA ALA A 86 -6.46 -9.09 1.82
C ALA A 86 -6.92 -9.97 0.64
N ALA A 87 -6.12 -10.97 0.25
CA ALA A 87 -6.49 -11.93 -0.78
C ALA A 87 -7.72 -12.76 -0.39
N ARG A 88 -7.79 -13.22 0.86
CA ARG A 88 -8.96 -13.93 1.39
C ARG A 88 -10.22 -13.07 1.33
N LEU A 89 -10.15 -11.82 1.74
CA LEU A 89 -11.29 -10.89 1.73
C LEU A 89 -11.71 -10.46 0.32
N ALA A 90 -10.77 -10.38 -0.62
CA ALA A 90 -11.05 -10.07 -2.02
C ALA A 90 -11.73 -11.23 -2.76
N THR A 91 -11.61 -12.45 -2.24
CA THR A 91 -12.24 -13.64 -2.82
C THR A 91 -13.74 -13.60 -2.54
N THR A 92 -14.53 -13.36 -3.59
CA THR A 92 -16.00 -13.32 -3.51
C THR A 92 -16.66 -14.64 -3.90
N GLU A 93 -15.92 -15.53 -4.58
CA GLU A 93 -16.42 -16.84 -4.97
C GLU A 93 -16.07 -17.90 -3.91
N PRO A 94 -17.03 -18.77 -3.52
CA PRO A 94 -16.75 -19.82 -2.55
C PRO A 94 -15.80 -20.86 -3.13
N ASP A 95 -14.74 -21.17 -2.40
CA ASP A 95 -13.86 -22.29 -2.70
C ASP A 95 -14.60 -23.62 -2.45
N ARG A 96 -15.22 -24.13 -3.52
CA ARG A 96 -16.04 -25.33 -3.48
C ARG A 96 -15.22 -26.59 -3.22
N GLU A 97 -13.95 -26.62 -3.63
CA GLU A 97 -13.08 -27.78 -3.43
C GLU A 97 -12.66 -27.86 -1.97
N ALA A 98 -12.18 -26.76 -1.39
CA ALA A 98 -11.86 -26.69 0.04
C ALA A 98 -13.09 -26.97 0.90
N SER A 99 -14.25 -26.43 0.53
CA SER A 99 -15.52 -26.69 1.23
C SER A 99 -15.90 -28.18 1.18
N ARG A 100 -15.78 -28.85 0.03
CA ARG A 100 -16.06 -30.30 -0.07
C ARG A 100 -15.05 -31.15 0.70
N ALA A 101 -13.78 -30.77 0.73
CA ALA A 101 -12.77 -31.48 1.52
C ALA A 101 -13.06 -31.40 3.04
N LEU A 102 -13.49 -30.23 3.53
CA LEU A 102 -13.77 -29.99 4.95
C LEU A 102 -15.15 -30.50 5.41
N PHE A 103 -16.16 -30.41 4.54
CA PHE A 103 -17.56 -30.62 4.91
C PHE A 103 -18.24 -31.78 4.17
N GLY A 104 -17.71 -32.22 3.02
CA GLY A 104 -18.37 -33.19 2.13
C GLY A 104 -18.39 -34.64 2.62
N GLY A 105 -17.62 -34.97 3.66
CA GLY A 105 -17.55 -36.32 4.24
C GLY A 105 -18.52 -36.61 5.38
N ARG A 106 -19.35 -35.64 5.80
CA ARG A 106 -20.34 -35.89 6.86
C ARG A 106 -21.60 -36.51 6.28
N THR A 107 -21.77 -37.83 6.47
CA THR A 107 -23.10 -38.44 6.46
C THR A 107 -23.87 -37.82 7.62
N VAL A 108 -24.95 -37.10 7.31
CA VAL A 108 -25.93 -36.70 8.33
C VAL A 108 -26.67 -37.98 8.71
N ASP A 109 -26.13 -38.72 9.68
CA ASP A 109 -26.89 -39.79 10.33
C ASP A 109 -28.05 -39.12 11.06
N GLY A 110 -29.22 -39.19 10.44
CA GLY A 110 -30.46 -38.62 10.95
C GLY A 110 -30.78 -39.18 12.33
N ARG A 111 -30.89 -38.29 13.31
CA ARG A 111 -31.65 -38.45 14.54
C ARG A 111 -32.65 -37.32 14.65
#